data_AF-A0A942DGH3-F1
#
_entry.id   AF-A0A942DGH3-F1
#
_cell.length_a   1.000
_cell.length_b   1.000
_cell.length_c   1.000
_cell.angle_alpha   90.00
_cell.angle_beta   90.00
_cell.angle_gamma   90.00
#
_symmetry.space_group_name_H-M   'P 1'
#
loop_
_entity.id
_entity.type
_entity.pdbx_description
1 polymer ?
#
loop_
_entity_poly.entity_id
_entity_poly.type
_entity_poly.pdbx_seq_one_letter_code
_entity_poly.pdbx_strand_id
1 'polypeptide(L)'
;MQKIGSIVVSLVIITTVFGTCVSGVSADQTSVETSVPFPSEEKSEEEPIRGFHPIKKAIAPIIRLEKNSIALQKQISELTRPIENLSPVMLNLHKGMDSVNNRMSAMQTLLNTMSANVSHVSTGMDHVGDKMEQVRSDIGGMRAQIGKLEIPIRELQKPLHELEEPLQNIAQPLRDLHDELNQLKALMAIILFAIVACATAIAVGTPVAAVLVYKNRAKIFPHLEDTEIKTASEDESVDSSTLDFAEEVKL
;
A
#
# COMPACT_ATOMS: atom_id res chain seq x y z
N MET A 1 0.61 22.04 -7.24
CA MET A 1 1.52 22.92 -6.47
C MET A 1 1.61 22.46 -5.02
N GLN A 2 2.32 21.36 -4.72
CA GLN A 2 2.46 20.90 -3.32
C GLN A 2 3.83 20.30 -2.97
N LYS A 3 4.70 20.05 -3.97
CA LYS A 3 6.05 19.49 -3.74
C LYS A 3 7.16 20.54 -3.67
N ILE A 4 6.87 21.81 -3.96
CA ILE A 4 7.87 22.89 -3.98
C ILE A 4 8.06 23.50 -2.57
N GLY A 5 7.05 23.44 -1.70
CA GLY A 5 7.12 24.03 -0.35
C GLY A 5 8.08 23.32 0.60
N SER A 6 8.26 22.00 0.49
CA SER A 6 9.08 21.24 1.45
C SER A 6 10.60 21.40 1.24
N ILE A 7 11.03 21.71 0.01
CA ILE A 7 12.45 21.90 -0.31
C ILE A 7 12.94 23.28 0.17
N VAL A 8 12.07 24.30 0.11
CA VAL A 8 12.42 25.67 0.53
C VAL A 8 12.57 25.75 2.06
N VAL A 9 11.74 25.03 2.82
CA VAL A 9 11.84 24.99 4.29
C VAL A 9 13.13 24.28 4.75
N SER A 10 13.56 23.23 4.03
CA SER A 10 14.79 22.51 4.39
C SER A 10 16.07 23.29 4.06
N LEU A 11 16.03 24.20 3.07
CA LEU A 11 17.20 25.01 2.67
C LEU A 11 17.42 26.22 3.60
N VAL A 12 16.36 26.74 4.22
CA VAL A 12 16.43 27.86 5.18
C VAL A 12 17.02 27.43 6.53
N ILE A 13 16.81 26.17 6.94
CA ILE A 13 17.36 25.64 8.19
C ILE A 13 18.88 25.41 8.07
N ILE A 14 19.38 25.01 6.90
CA ILE A 14 20.82 24.77 6.67
C ILE A 14 21.62 26.08 6.63
N THR A 15 21.01 27.19 6.19
CA THR A 15 21.67 28.51 6.15
C THR A 15 21.78 29.20 7.51
N THR A 16 20.99 28.80 8.51
CA THR A 16 21.00 29.45 9.84
C THR A 16 22.05 28.84 10.78
N VAL A 17 22.50 27.60 10.51
CA VAL A 17 23.44 26.87 11.38
C VAL A 17 24.92 27.11 11.04
N PHE A 18 25.22 27.69 9.86
CA PHE A 18 26.60 27.86 9.37
C PHE A 18 27.18 29.29 9.52
N GLY A 19 26.47 30.19 10.20
CA GLY A 19 26.71 31.64 10.15
C GLY A 19 27.49 32.29 11.29
N THR A 20 28.05 31.56 12.26
CA THR A 20 28.86 32.18 13.34
C THR A 20 30.35 31.86 13.19
N CYS A 21 31.04 32.79 12.55
CA CYS A 21 32.48 33.12 12.57
C CYS A 21 33.10 32.86 13.97
N VAL A 22 34.26 32.23 14.20
CA VAL A 22 35.59 32.26 13.54
C VAL A 22 36.07 33.68 13.21
N SER A 23 36.76 34.30 14.15
CA SER A 23 37.81 35.32 13.94
C SER A 23 38.62 35.49 15.22
N GLY A 24 39.95 35.32 15.15
CA GLY A 24 40.87 35.55 16.26
C GLY A 24 42.21 34.81 16.13
N VAL A 25 42.93 35.08 15.04
CA VAL A 25 44.30 34.64 14.70
C VAL A 25 45.32 35.48 15.51
N SER A 26 46.24 34.85 16.25
CA SER A 26 47.67 34.61 15.95
C SER A 26 48.63 35.80 16.11
N ALA A 27 49.71 35.54 16.86
CA ALA A 27 51.06 36.15 16.90
C ALA A 27 51.56 36.08 18.36
N ASP A 28 52.77 35.69 18.72
CA ASP A 28 53.95 35.21 18.00
C ASP A 28 54.89 34.62 19.08
N GLN A 29 55.79 33.73 18.68
CA GLN A 29 56.88 33.25 19.54
C GLN A 29 57.91 34.36 19.75
N THR A 30 58.60 34.34 20.89
CA THR A 30 60.07 34.21 21.01
C THR A 30 60.64 34.86 22.28
N SER A 31 61.50 34.06 22.92
CA SER A 31 62.66 34.31 23.77
C SER A 31 63.12 35.72 24.17
N VAL A 32 63.93 35.68 25.23
CA VAL A 32 65.13 36.50 25.54
C VAL A 32 64.97 37.39 26.80
N GLU A 33 65.53 36.86 27.89
CA GLU A 33 66.62 37.47 28.68
C GLU A 33 66.65 39.00 28.83
N THR A 34 66.49 39.50 30.07
CA THR A 34 67.05 40.77 30.55
C THR A 34 67.03 40.72 32.10
N SER A 35 68.10 40.30 32.79
CA SER A 35 69.22 41.13 33.28
C SER A 35 68.82 42.43 34.01
N VAL A 36 68.67 42.31 35.34
CA VAL A 36 69.21 43.14 36.47
C VAL A 36 69.62 44.60 36.12
N PRO A 37 69.17 45.67 36.83
CA PRO A 37 69.78 46.00 38.14
C PRO A 37 68.91 46.69 39.23
N PHE A 38 69.39 46.49 40.48
CA PHE A 38 69.27 47.28 41.73
C PHE A 38 69.06 48.80 41.53
N PRO A 39 68.56 49.60 42.51
CA PRO A 39 68.98 49.59 43.94
C PRO A 39 67.78 49.75 44.92
N SER A 40 67.84 49.62 46.23
CA SER A 40 68.81 50.00 47.29
C SER A 40 68.27 49.32 48.55
N GLU A 41 68.95 48.38 49.21
CA GLU A 41 70.05 48.65 50.13
C GLU A 41 69.88 49.96 50.92
N GLU A 42 69.04 49.92 51.96
CA GLU A 42 69.27 50.73 53.16
C GLU A 42 69.74 49.79 54.27
N LYS A 43 71.04 49.52 54.17
CA LYS A 43 71.87 49.01 55.25
C LYS A 43 72.07 50.18 56.23
N SER A 44 71.17 50.36 57.19
CA SER A 44 71.47 51.22 58.33
C SER A 44 72.39 50.43 59.27
N GLU A 45 73.68 50.67 59.11
CA GLU A 45 74.74 50.20 60.00
C GLU A 45 74.43 50.66 61.44
N GLU A 46 74.02 49.73 62.30
CA GLU A 46 73.97 49.96 63.74
C GLU A 46 75.41 50.01 64.27
N GLU A 47 75.99 51.21 64.32
CA GLU A 47 77.18 51.45 65.14
C GLU A 47 76.87 51.12 66.60
N PRO A 48 77.72 50.35 67.31
CA PRO A 48 77.53 50.10 68.73
C PRO A 48 77.93 51.35 69.51
N ILE A 49 77.01 52.29 69.67
CA ILE A 49 77.25 53.47 70.50
C ILE A 49 77.14 53.05 71.97
N ARG A 50 78.27 52.60 72.50
CA ARG A 50 78.57 52.54 73.94
C ARG A 50 78.40 53.93 74.53
N GLY A 51 77.42 54.09 75.41
CA GLY A 51 77.23 55.29 76.23
C GLY A 51 75.87 55.29 76.88
N PHE A 52 75.83 55.32 78.22
CA PHE A 52 74.59 55.38 78.99
C PHE A 52 73.87 56.72 78.74
N HIS A 53 72.84 56.72 77.89
CA HIS A 53 71.91 57.85 77.75
C HIS A 53 70.55 57.49 78.38
N PRO A 54 70.09 58.22 79.43
CA PRO A 54 68.84 57.91 80.13
C PRO A 54 67.62 58.02 79.21
N ILE A 55 67.67 58.92 78.22
CA ILE A 55 66.61 59.13 77.23
C ILE A 55 66.52 57.94 76.26
N LYS A 56 67.64 57.39 75.76
CA LYS A 56 67.61 56.18 74.90
C LYS A 56 66.99 54.98 75.63
N LYS A 57 67.23 54.83 76.93
CA LYS A 57 66.60 53.77 77.75
C LYS A 57 65.09 54.01 77.93
N ALA A 58 64.63 55.26 77.93
CA ALA A 58 63.22 55.62 78.01
C ALA A 58 62.47 55.50 76.66
N ILE A 59 63.13 55.73 75.50
CA ILE A 59 62.49 55.62 74.17
C ILE A 59 62.62 54.20 73.56
N ALA A 60 63.56 53.38 74.04
CA ALA A 60 63.72 51.99 73.63
C ALA A 60 62.42 51.14 73.63
N PRO A 61 61.53 51.22 74.64
CA PRO A 61 60.25 50.53 74.58
C PRO A 61 59.37 51.03 73.43
N ILE A 62 59.34 52.32 73.15
CA ILE A 62 58.51 52.91 72.07
C ILE A 62 59.00 52.45 70.69
N ILE A 63 60.32 52.48 70.45
CA ILE A 63 60.93 52.01 69.20
C ILE A 63 60.71 50.50 69.02
N ARG A 64 60.71 49.72 70.11
CA ARG A 64 60.34 48.30 70.06
C ARG A 64 58.88 48.09 69.72
N LEU A 65 57.98 48.90 70.27
CA LEU A 65 56.56 48.86 69.89
C LEU A 65 56.35 49.21 68.42
N GLU A 66 57.07 50.21 67.90
CA GLU A 66 57.01 50.58 66.48
C GLU A 66 57.52 49.45 65.58
N LYS A 67 58.69 48.87 65.90
CA LYS A 67 59.20 47.69 65.18
C LYS A 67 58.22 46.52 65.25
N ASN A 68 57.58 46.28 66.39
CA ASN A 68 56.57 45.24 66.54
C ASN A 68 55.30 45.55 65.73
N SER A 69 54.85 46.81 65.69
CA SER A 69 53.67 47.23 64.92
C SER A 69 53.91 47.12 63.42
N ILE A 70 55.10 47.48 62.94
CA ILE A 70 55.51 47.33 61.54
C ILE A 70 55.64 45.85 61.19
N ALA A 71 56.21 45.03 62.08
CA ALA A 71 56.27 43.58 61.88
C ALA A 71 54.87 42.96 61.78
N LEU A 72 53.92 43.39 62.63
CA LEU A 72 52.53 42.96 62.57
C LEU A 72 51.83 43.44 61.30
N GLN A 73 52.04 44.68 60.85
CA GLN A 73 51.52 45.18 59.57
C GLN A 73 52.06 44.37 58.39
N LYS A 74 53.35 44.03 58.42
CA LYS A 74 53.96 43.19 57.38
C LYS A 74 53.34 41.79 57.40
N GLN A 75 53.16 41.18 58.57
CA GLN A 75 52.48 39.89 58.70
C GLN A 75 51.03 39.95 58.19
N ILE A 76 50.28 41.00 58.52
CA ILE A 76 48.92 41.20 58.02
C ILE A 76 48.92 41.34 56.49
N SER A 77 49.86 42.11 55.91
CA SER A 77 49.97 42.25 54.45
C SER A 77 50.34 40.93 53.74
N GLU A 78 51.16 40.09 54.39
CA GLU A 78 51.51 38.76 53.90
C GLU A 78 50.32 37.79 53.97
N LEU A 79 49.42 37.96 54.95
CA LEU A 79 48.16 37.21 55.08
C LEU A 79 47.06 37.73 54.14
N THR A 80 47.07 39.01 53.76
CA THR A 80 46.10 39.59 52.82
C THR A 80 46.26 39.05 51.40
N ARG A 81 47.50 38.91 50.90
CA ARG A 81 47.79 38.38 49.55
C ARG A 81 47.17 36.99 49.26
N PRO A 82 47.30 35.97 50.14
CA PRO A 82 46.67 34.67 49.89
C PRO A 82 45.14 34.74 49.95
N ILE A 83 44.56 35.66 50.73
CA ILE A 83 43.09 35.88 50.76
C ILE A 83 42.60 36.49 49.45
N GLU A 84 43.33 37.45 48.89
CA GLU A 84 43.04 38.03 47.57
C GLU A 84 43.12 36.98 46.45
N ASN A 85 44.08 36.05 46.55
CA ASN A 85 44.21 34.93 45.61
C ASN A 85 43.13 33.84 45.76
N LEU A 86 42.47 33.73 46.91
CA LEU A 86 41.38 32.76 47.14
C LEU A 86 40.04 33.21 46.53
N SER A 87 39.77 34.52 46.46
CA SER A 87 38.56 35.06 45.82
C SER A 87 38.31 34.54 44.39
N PRO A 88 39.27 34.62 43.45
CA PRO A 88 39.05 34.13 42.09
C PRO A 88 38.85 32.60 42.04
N VAL A 89 39.47 31.85 42.95
CA VAL A 89 39.28 30.39 43.06
C VAL A 89 37.85 30.06 43.47
N MET A 90 37.31 30.76 44.47
CA MET A 90 35.92 30.57 44.92
C MET A 90 34.91 30.93 43.81
N LEU A 91 35.15 31.99 43.05
CA LEU A 91 34.32 32.36 41.90
C LEU A 91 34.35 31.31 40.79
N ASN A 92 35.53 30.76 40.48
CA ASN A 92 35.66 29.71 39.48
C ASN A 92 34.98 28.41 39.94
N LEU A 93 35.09 28.07 41.22
CA LEU A 93 34.39 26.91 41.78
C LEU A 93 32.88 27.10 41.74
N HIS A 94 32.37 28.30 42.06
CA HIS A 94 30.95 28.62 41.99
C HIS A 94 30.42 28.47 40.56
N LYS A 95 31.11 29.05 39.57
CA LYS A 95 30.78 28.86 38.15
C LYS A 95 30.84 27.39 37.72
N GLY A 96 31.81 26.64 38.22
CA GLY A 96 31.91 25.20 38.00
C GLY A 96 30.70 24.45 38.56
N MET A 97 30.28 24.80 39.77
CA MET A 97 29.11 24.22 40.43
C MET A 97 27.81 24.57 39.70
N ASP A 98 27.65 25.82 39.25
CA ASP A 98 26.50 26.25 38.42
C ASP A 98 26.44 25.46 37.11
N SER A 99 27.58 25.25 36.45
CA SER A 99 27.67 24.46 35.23
C SER A 99 27.26 23.01 35.45
N VAL A 100 27.72 22.38 36.54
CA VAL A 100 27.30 21.01 36.91
C VAL A 100 25.81 20.98 37.22
N ASN A 101 25.28 21.96 37.96
CA ASN A 101 23.86 22.03 38.29
C ASN A 101 22.98 22.15 37.04
N ASN A 102 23.40 22.96 36.06
CA ASN A 102 22.72 23.09 34.79
C ASN A 102 22.74 21.79 33.98
N ARG A 103 23.89 21.10 33.95
CA ARG A 103 24.02 19.79 33.29
C ARG A 103 23.16 18.72 33.98
N MET A 104 23.13 18.71 35.31
CA MET A 104 22.29 17.79 36.08
C MET A 104 20.80 18.04 35.80
N SER A 105 20.38 19.30 35.75
CA SER A 105 18.99 19.66 35.38
C SER A 105 18.65 19.21 33.96
N ALA A 106 19.54 19.43 32.98
CA ALA A 106 19.33 18.96 31.62
C ALA A 106 19.25 17.42 31.53
N MET A 107 20.10 16.70 32.27
CA MET A 107 20.02 15.24 32.36
C MET A 107 18.69 14.78 32.98
N GLN A 108 18.21 15.45 34.03
CA GLN A 108 16.93 15.12 34.65
C GLN A 108 15.78 15.28 33.65
N THR A 109 15.79 16.35 32.86
CA THR A 109 14.80 16.55 31.78
C THR A 109 14.89 15.43 30.75
N LEU A 110 16.10 15.08 30.30
CA LEU A 110 16.28 13.98 29.32
C LEU A 110 15.80 12.63 29.86
N LEU A 111 16.07 12.32 31.13
CA LEU A 111 15.59 11.09 31.77
C LEU A 111 14.06 11.06 31.84
N ASN A 112 13.42 12.19 32.17
CA ASN A 112 11.96 12.29 32.18
C ASN A 112 11.38 12.08 30.77
N THR A 113 11.97 12.70 29.75
CA THR A 113 11.55 12.51 28.35
C THR A 113 11.75 11.07 27.89
N MET A 114 12.89 10.45 28.23
CA MET A 114 13.16 9.07 27.89
C MET A 114 12.17 8.12 28.58
N SER A 115 11.85 8.37 29.86
CA SER A 115 10.85 7.60 30.60
C SER A 115 9.47 7.70 29.96
N ALA A 116 9.05 8.90 29.56
CA ALA A 116 7.79 9.10 28.84
C ALA A 116 7.77 8.36 27.50
N ASN A 117 8.86 8.43 26.72
CA ASN A 117 8.97 7.72 25.45
C ASN A 117 8.92 6.19 25.64
N VAL A 118 9.61 5.65 26.66
CA VAL A 118 9.55 4.22 26.98
C VAL A 118 8.13 3.80 27.36
N SER A 119 7.39 4.62 28.12
CA SER A 119 5.99 4.36 28.43
C SER A 119 5.10 4.36 27.17
N HIS A 120 5.29 5.32 26.26
CA HIS A 120 4.60 5.36 24.98
C HIS A 120 4.91 4.15 24.10
N VAL A 121 6.17 3.71 24.06
CA VAL A 121 6.56 2.50 23.31
C VAL A 121 5.93 1.26 23.94
N SER A 122 5.92 1.15 25.27
CA SER A 122 5.28 0.03 25.96
C SER A 122 3.80 -0.07 25.63
N THR A 123 3.05 1.03 25.77
CA THR A 123 1.62 1.08 25.43
C THR A 123 1.36 0.82 23.95
N GLY A 124 2.24 1.31 23.06
CA GLY A 124 2.18 0.98 21.64
C GLY A 124 2.39 -0.51 21.36
N MET A 125 3.31 -1.15 22.09
CA MET A 125 3.57 -2.59 21.98
C MET A 125 2.38 -3.42 22.45
N ASP A 126 1.74 -3.03 23.55
CA ASP A 126 0.53 -3.69 24.07
C ASP A 126 -0.59 -3.65 23.02
N HIS A 127 -0.80 -2.49 22.39
CA HIS A 127 -1.80 -2.33 21.34
C HIS A 127 -1.51 -3.19 20.10
N VAL A 128 -0.24 -3.33 19.72
CA VAL A 128 0.18 -4.24 18.65
C VAL A 128 -0.08 -5.69 19.04
N GLY A 129 0.17 -6.06 20.30
CA GLY A 129 -0.17 -7.37 20.86
C GLY A 129 -1.65 -7.69 20.72
N ASP A 130 -2.53 -6.77 21.14
CA ASP A 130 -3.98 -6.92 21.06
C ASP A 130 -4.45 -7.10 19.60
N LYS A 131 -3.93 -6.29 18.68
CA LYS A 131 -4.26 -6.43 17.25
C LYS A 131 -3.79 -7.75 16.68
N MET A 132 -2.61 -8.24 17.08
CA MET A 132 -2.10 -9.52 16.60
C MET A 132 -2.98 -10.68 17.08
N GLU A 133 -3.46 -10.63 18.33
CA GLU A 133 -4.37 -11.65 18.86
C GLU A 133 -5.73 -11.60 18.15
N GLN A 134 -6.26 -10.41 17.87
CA GLN A 134 -7.47 -10.25 17.06
C GLN A 134 -7.30 -10.86 15.66
N VAL A 135 -6.21 -10.53 14.96
CA VAL A 135 -5.92 -11.10 13.63
C VAL A 135 -5.80 -12.62 13.69
N ARG A 136 -5.19 -13.16 14.75
CA ARG A 136 -5.09 -14.61 14.95
C ARG A 136 -6.47 -15.25 15.13
N SER A 137 -7.34 -14.62 15.90
CA SER A 137 -8.73 -15.06 16.08
C SER A 137 -9.50 -15.03 14.76
N ASP A 138 -9.40 -13.94 14.00
CA ASP A 138 -10.07 -13.78 12.70
C ASP A 138 -9.62 -14.85 11.71
N ILE A 139 -8.32 -15.13 11.62
CA ILE A 139 -7.77 -16.21 10.79
C ILE A 139 -8.32 -17.58 11.24
N GLY A 140 -8.43 -17.81 12.55
CA GLY A 140 -9.05 -19.01 13.10
C GLY A 140 -10.51 -19.15 12.68
N GLY A 141 -11.28 -18.05 12.77
CA GLY A 141 -12.67 -17.98 12.32
C GLY A 141 -12.83 -18.24 10.82
N MET A 142 -12.00 -17.62 9.99
CA MET A 142 -12.00 -17.84 8.53
C MET A 142 -11.68 -19.29 8.18
N ARG A 143 -10.68 -19.91 8.83
CA ARG A 143 -10.35 -21.32 8.62
C ARG A 143 -11.52 -22.23 8.96
N ALA A 144 -12.23 -21.95 10.05
CA ALA A 144 -13.42 -22.71 10.42
C ALA A 144 -14.56 -22.53 9.40
N GLN A 145 -14.77 -21.32 8.89
CA GLN A 145 -15.77 -21.07 7.84
C GLN A 145 -15.43 -21.81 6.54
N ILE A 146 -14.16 -21.76 6.10
CA ILE A 146 -13.69 -22.49 4.92
C ILE A 146 -13.92 -24.00 5.10
N GLY A 147 -13.60 -24.56 6.27
CA GLY A 147 -13.87 -25.97 6.56
C GLY A 147 -15.36 -26.33 6.50
N LYS A 148 -16.25 -25.42 6.94
CA LYS A 148 -17.70 -25.60 6.82
C LYS A 148 -18.21 -25.53 5.39
N LEU A 149 -17.58 -24.75 4.51
CA LEU A 149 -17.94 -24.64 3.10
C LEU A 149 -17.39 -25.80 2.26
N GLU A 150 -16.28 -26.43 2.67
CA GLU A 150 -15.69 -27.55 1.93
C GLU A 150 -16.61 -28.76 1.86
N ILE A 151 -17.32 -29.07 2.95
CA ILE A 151 -18.25 -30.20 3.06
C ILE A 151 -19.41 -30.10 2.04
N PRO A 152 -20.22 -29.01 2.02
CA PRO A 152 -21.32 -28.91 1.07
C PRO A 152 -20.85 -28.84 -0.38
N ILE A 153 -19.66 -28.29 -0.67
CA ILE A 153 -19.09 -28.31 -2.03
C ILE A 153 -18.82 -29.76 -2.48
N ARG A 154 -18.21 -30.58 -1.62
CA ARG A 154 -17.98 -32.00 -1.91
C ARG A 154 -19.29 -32.77 -2.05
N GLU A 155 -20.31 -32.43 -1.26
CA GLU A 155 -21.63 -33.04 -1.35
C GLU A 155 -22.37 -32.66 -2.63
N LEU A 156 -22.27 -31.40 -3.09
CA LEU A 156 -22.86 -30.92 -4.35
C LEU A 156 -22.21 -31.49 -5.61
N GLN A 157 -20.97 -31.99 -5.52
CA GLN A 157 -20.29 -32.60 -6.65
C GLN A 157 -20.93 -33.92 -7.09
N LYS A 158 -21.52 -34.68 -6.16
CA LYS A 158 -22.21 -35.95 -6.45
C LYS A 158 -23.49 -35.79 -7.28
N PRO A 159 -24.48 -34.96 -6.89
CA PRO A 159 -25.70 -34.78 -7.68
C PRO A 159 -25.41 -34.16 -9.04
N LEU A 160 -24.37 -33.31 -9.18
CA LEU A 160 -23.97 -32.78 -10.48
C LEU A 160 -23.50 -33.88 -11.44
N HIS A 161 -22.77 -34.88 -10.94
CA HIS A 161 -22.36 -36.02 -11.76
C HIS A 161 -23.55 -36.95 -12.07
N GLU A 162 -24.46 -37.15 -11.12
CA GLU A 162 -25.68 -37.94 -11.33
C GLU A 162 -26.67 -37.26 -12.30
N LEU A 163 -26.62 -35.92 -12.44
CA LEU A 163 -27.43 -35.15 -13.40
C LEU A 163 -26.88 -35.22 -14.84
N GLU A 164 -25.63 -35.65 -15.03
CA GLU A 164 -25.00 -35.75 -16.36
C GLU A 164 -25.60 -36.88 -17.20
N GLU A 165 -25.85 -38.03 -16.59
CA GLU A 165 -26.47 -39.20 -17.23
C GLU A 165 -27.90 -38.93 -17.78
N PRO A 166 -28.85 -38.38 -17.02
CA PRO A 166 -30.19 -38.10 -17.55
C PRO A 166 -30.15 -37.03 -18.64
N LEU A 167 -29.24 -36.06 -18.59
CA LEU A 167 -29.07 -35.08 -19.68
C LEU A 167 -28.60 -35.75 -20.98
N GLN A 168 -27.63 -36.67 -20.90
CA GLN A 168 -27.20 -37.43 -22.08
C GLN A 168 -28.32 -38.33 -22.61
N ASN A 169 -29.09 -38.96 -21.72
CA ASN A 169 -30.23 -39.82 -22.10
C ASN A 169 -31.39 -39.03 -22.72
N ILE A 170 -31.57 -37.75 -22.41
CA ILE A 170 -32.57 -36.88 -23.06
C ILE A 170 -32.03 -36.31 -24.39
N ALA A 171 -30.73 -36.10 -24.51
CA ALA A 171 -30.13 -35.56 -25.73
C ALA A 171 -30.23 -36.51 -26.94
N GLN A 172 -30.11 -37.82 -26.72
CA GLN A 172 -30.23 -38.83 -27.78
C GLN A 172 -31.61 -38.86 -28.45
N PRO A 173 -32.74 -39.03 -27.73
CA PRO A 173 -34.06 -39.06 -28.35
C PRO A 173 -34.42 -37.73 -29.01
N LEU A 174 -33.94 -36.58 -28.50
CA LEU A 174 -34.13 -35.29 -29.17
C LEU A 174 -33.42 -35.24 -30.53
N ARG A 175 -32.25 -35.86 -30.65
CA ARG A 175 -31.51 -35.95 -31.90
C ARG A 175 -32.20 -36.89 -32.88
N ASP A 176 -32.65 -38.04 -32.41
CA ASP A 176 -33.38 -39.02 -33.22
C ASP A 176 -34.69 -38.42 -33.76
N LEU A 177 -35.46 -37.72 -32.91
CA LEU A 177 -36.66 -37.00 -33.35
C LEU A 177 -36.33 -35.91 -34.39
N HIS A 178 -35.21 -35.22 -34.25
CA HIS A 178 -34.79 -34.22 -35.23
C HIS A 178 -34.46 -34.85 -36.58
N ASP A 179 -33.81 -36.02 -36.58
CA ASP A 179 -33.49 -36.77 -37.79
C ASP A 179 -34.75 -37.35 -38.45
N GLU A 180 -35.70 -37.89 -37.68
CA GLU A 180 -37.01 -38.33 -38.18
C GLU A 180 -37.79 -37.20 -38.84
N LEU A 181 -37.82 -36.01 -38.21
CA LEU A 181 -38.48 -34.82 -38.79
C LEU A 181 -37.83 -34.38 -40.11
N ASN A 182 -36.50 -34.46 -40.21
CA ASN A 182 -35.79 -34.15 -41.44
C ASN A 182 -36.08 -35.18 -42.54
N GLN A 183 -36.16 -36.47 -42.19
CA GLN A 183 -36.52 -37.52 -43.13
C GLN A 183 -37.96 -37.36 -43.63
N LEU A 184 -38.92 -37.08 -42.74
CA LEU A 184 -40.31 -36.82 -43.12
C LEU A 184 -40.42 -35.60 -44.06
N LYS A 185 -39.69 -34.52 -43.75
CA LYS A 185 -39.61 -33.33 -44.61
C LYS A 185 -39.05 -33.66 -45.99
N ALA A 186 -38.01 -34.49 -46.06
CA ALA A 186 -37.43 -34.93 -47.33
C ALA A 186 -38.42 -35.76 -48.16
N LEU A 187 -39.13 -36.71 -47.52
CA LEU A 187 -40.17 -37.50 -48.19
C LEU A 187 -41.30 -36.61 -48.73
N MET A 188 -41.79 -35.66 -47.92
CA MET A 188 -42.80 -34.69 -48.35
C MET A 188 -42.33 -33.85 -49.53
N ALA A 189 -41.05 -33.43 -49.54
CA ALA A 189 -40.47 -32.69 -50.66
C ALA A 189 -40.38 -33.53 -51.95
N ILE A 190 -40.00 -34.81 -51.85
CA ILE A 190 -39.94 -35.74 -52.99
C ILE A 190 -41.34 -35.96 -53.56
N ILE A 191 -42.35 -36.18 -52.70
CA ILE A 191 -43.74 -36.37 -53.12
C ILE A 191 -44.25 -35.12 -53.83
N LEU A 192 -43.99 -33.93 -53.28
CA LEU A 192 -44.38 -32.67 -53.91
C LEU A 192 -43.72 -32.51 -55.29
N PHE A 193 -42.43 -32.81 -55.40
CA PHE A 193 -41.72 -32.77 -56.68
C PHE A 193 -42.31 -33.77 -57.70
N ALA A 194 -42.64 -34.98 -57.26
CA ALA A 194 -43.25 -36.00 -58.11
C ALA A 194 -44.64 -35.57 -58.62
N ILE A 195 -45.47 -34.97 -57.78
CA ILE A 195 -46.79 -34.45 -58.18
C ILE A 195 -46.63 -33.34 -59.23
N VAL A 196 -45.70 -32.41 -59.01
CA VAL A 196 -45.42 -31.33 -59.97
C VAL A 196 -44.88 -31.87 -61.30
N ALA A 197 -43.99 -32.87 -61.25
CA ALA A 197 -43.47 -33.54 -62.44
C ALA A 197 -44.57 -34.26 -63.22
N CYS A 198 -45.47 -34.99 -62.54
CA CYS A 198 -46.62 -35.62 -63.19
C CYS A 198 -47.57 -34.60 -63.82
N ALA A 199 -47.88 -33.51 -63.11
CA ALA A 199 -48.76 -32.46 -63.62
C ALA A 199 -48.19 -31.79 -64.88
N THR A 200 -46.89 -31.48 -64.88
CA THR A 200 -46.20 -30.91 -66.05
C THR A 200 -46.11 -31.91 -67.22
N ALA A 201 -45.87 -33.19 -66.92
CA ALA A 201 -45.86 -34.24 -67.93
C ALA A 201 -47.23 -34.42 -68.60
N ILE A 202 -48.33 -34.34 -67.86
CA ILE A 202 -49.69 -34.39 -68.43
C ILE A 202 -49.97 -33.11 -69.24
N ALA A 203 -49.64 -31.94 -68.68
CA ALA A 203 -49.89 -30.65 -69.33
C ALA A 203 -49.18 -30.51 -70.69
N VAL A 204 -47.95 -31.04 -70.82
CA VAL A 204 -47.18 -31.01 -72.07
C VAL A 204 -47.39 -32.27 -72.93
N GLY A 205 -47.57 -33.43 -72.29
CA GLY A 205 -47.71 -34.71 -72.97
C GLY A 205 -48.99 -34.84 -73.78
N THR A 206 -50.13 -34.39 -73.22
CA THR A 206 -51.43 -34.45 -73.91
C THR A 206 -51.44 -33.67 -75.23
N PRO A 207 -50.99 -32.40 -75.32
CA PRO A 207 -50.97 -31.68 -76.60
C PRO A 207 -49.97 -32.26 -77.59
N VAL A 208 -48.79 -32.71 -77.14
CA VAL A 208 -47.79 -33.33 -78.04
C VAL A 208 -48.35 -34.64 -78.63
N ALA A 209 -48.97 -35.48 -77.81
CA ALA A 209 -49.62 -36.72 -78.26
C ALA A 209 -50.75 -36.41 -79.25
N ALA A 210 -51.59 -35.41 -78.98
CA ALA A 210 -52.65 -35.00 -79.89
C ALA A 210 -52.12 -34.54 -81.27
N VAL A 211 -51.05 -33.74 -81.28
CA VAL A 211 -50.41 -33.29 -82.54
C VAL A 211 -49.78 -34.46 -83.30
N LEU A 212 -49.13 -35.40 -82.60
CA LEU A 212 -48.52 -36.59 -83.20
C LEU A 212 -49.57 -37.48 -83.86
N VAL A 213 -50.69 -37.74 -83.18
CA VAL A 213 -51.85 -38.48 -83.72
C VAL A 213 -52.42 -37.76 -84.93
N TYR A 214 -52.60 -36.43 -84.86
CA TYR A 214 -53.11 -35.65 -85.99
C TYR A 214 -52.20 -35.72 -87.23
N LYS A 215 -50.88 -35.71 -87.02
CA LYS A 215 -49.89 -35.76 -88.11
C LYS A 215 -49.75 -37.17 -88.71
N ASN A 216 -49.88 -38.23 -87.90
CA ASN A 216 -49.82 -39.63 -88.33
C ASN A 216 -51.21 -40.25 -88.63
N ARG A 217 -52.27 -39.44 -88.70
CA ARG A 217 -53.66 -39.90 -88.88
C ARG A 217 -53.86 -40.83 -90.08
N ALA A 218 -53.11 -40.61 -91.17
CA ALA A 218 -53.20 -41.39 -92.40
C ALA A 218 -52.62 -42.83 -92.27
N LYS A 219 -51.88 -43.13 -91.21
CA LYS A 219 -51.25 -44.45 -90.98
C LYS A 219 -51.87 -45.25 -89.83
N ILE A 220 -52.58 -44.57 -88.91
CA ILE A 220 -53.14 -45.18 -87.69
C ILE A 220 -54.61 -45.58 -87.88
N PHE A 221 -55.35 -44.93 -88.77
CA PHE A 221 -56.76 -45.27 -89.07
C PHE A 221 -56.94 -45.73 -90.52
N PRO A 222 -56.52 -46.95 -90.90
CA PRO A 222 -56.83 -47.49 -92.22
C PRO A 222 -58.25 -48.08 -92.35
N HIS A 223 -59.03 -48.24 -91.27
CA HIS A 223 -60.44 -48.64 -91.36
C HIS A 223 -61.29 -48.04 -90.25
N LEU A 224 -61.99 -46.95 -90.58
CA LEU A 224 -63.26 -46.56 -89.96
C LEU A 224 -64.21 -46.18 -91.10
N GLU A 225 -64.64 -47.20 -91.86
CA GLU A 225 -65.93 -47.18 -92.53
C GLU A 225 -66.92 -47.88 -91.59
N ASP A 226 -67.97 -47.13 -91.26
CA ASP A 226 -69.30 -47.61 -90.86
C ASP A 226 -69.42 -48.51 -89.63
N THR A 227 -69.45 -47.89 -88.44
CA THR A 227 -70.36 -48.35 -87.38
C THR A 227 -71.02 -47.15 -86.72
N GLU A 228 -72.33 -47.06 -86.98
CA GLU A 228 -73.37 -46.32 -86.29
C GLU A 228 -72.99 -45.57 -85.01
N ILE A 229 -73.42 -44.31 -84.97
CA ILE A 229 -73.74 -43.57 -83.74
C ILE A 229 -74.77 -44.40 -82.97
N LYS A 230 -74.30 -45.25 -82.05
CA LYS A 230 -75.12 -45.83 -81.00
C LYS A 230 -74.90 -45.01 -79.73
N THR A 231 -75.87 -44.15 -79.47
CA THR A 231 -76.12 -43.56 -78.16
C THR A 231 -76.10 -44.63 -77.07
N ALA A 232 -75.12 -44.53 -76.18
CA ALA A 232 -75.13 -44.96 -74.79
C ALA A 232 -74.31 -43.86 -74.07
N SER A 233 -74.80 -42.97 -73.22
CA SER A 233 -75.77 -43.08 -72.13
C SER A 233 -75.54 -44.33 -71.28
N GLU A 234 -74.40 -44.35 -70.59
CA GLU A 234 -74.15 -45.00 -69.30
C GLU A 234 -73.13 -44.06 -68.63
N ASP A 235 -73.56 -43.13 -67.77
CA ASP A 235 -73.77 -43.37 -66.34
C ASP A 235 -72.64 -44.20 -65.73
N GLU A 236 -71.50 -43.56 -65.49
CA GLU A 236 -70.64 -43.98 -64.38
C GLU A 236 -70.65 -42.85 -63.34
N SER A 237 -71.44 -43.14 -62.32
CA SER A 237 -71.64 -42.41 -61.08
C SER A 237 -70.36 -41.77 -60.56
N VAL A 238 -70.41 -40.44 -60.51
CA VAL A 238 -69.81 -39.67 -59.41
C VAL A 238 -70.37 -40.26 -58.12
N ASP A 239 -69.59 -41.11 -57.46
CA ASP A 239 -69.87 -41.48 -56.08
C ASP A 239 -69.42 -40.31 -55.20
N SER A 240 -70.29 -39.31 -55.16
CA SER A 240 -70.33 -38.30 -54.12
C SER A 240 -70.73 -38.98 -52.81
N SER A 241 -69.73 -39.49 -52.09
CA SER A 241 -69.73 -39.54 -50.64
C SER A 241 -68.73 -38.46 -50.21
N THR A 242 -69.09 -37.21 -49.90
CA THR A 242 -69.90 -36.81 -48.73
C THR A 242 -69.82 -37.81 -47.58
N LEU A 243 -68.62 -37.89 -46.99
CA LEU A 243 -68.44 -37.92 -45.54
C LEU A 243 -67.61 -36.66 -45.23
N ASP A 244 -68.22 -35.49 -45.13
CA ASP A 244 -68.82 -34.99 -43.88
C ASP A 244 -68.62 -35.91 -42.67
N PHE A 245 -67.48 -35.72 -42.00
CA PHE A 245 -67.39 -35.80 -40.55
C PHE A 245 -66.42 -34.71 -40.10
N ALA A 246 -66.96 -33.50 -40.03
CA ALA A 246 -66.47 -32.48 -39.12
C ALA A 246 -67.01 -32.80 -37.72
N GLU A 247 -66.25 -33.56 -36.93
CA GLU A 247 -66.31 -33.66 -35.46
C GLU A 247 -65.12 -34.56 -35.09
N GLU A 248 -64.14 -34.20 -34.27
CA GLU A 248 -64.22 -33.48 -33.02
C GLU A 248 -62.81 -32.98 -32.66
N VAL A 249 -62.63 -31.66 -32.66
CA VAL A 249 -61.60 -31.01 -31.85
C VAL A 249 -62.20 -30.89 -30.45
N LYS A 250 -61.82 -31.80 -29.55
CA LYS A 250 -61.89 -31.58 -28.10
C LYS A 250 -60.99 -32.55 -27.34
N LEU A 251 -60.13 -31.94 -26.52
CA LEU A 251 -59.16 -32.46 -25.54
C LEU A 251 -57.80 -32.93 -26.10
#